data_AF-A0A7C4UYY2-F1
#
_entry.id   AF-A0A7C4UYY2-F1
#
_cell.length_a   1.000
_cell.length_b   1.000
_cell.length_c   1.000
_cell.angle_alpha   90.00
_cell.angle_beta   90.00
_cell.angle_gamma   90.00
#
_symmetry.space_group_name_H-M   'P 1'
#
loop_
_entity.id
_entity.type
_entity.pdbx_description
1 polymer ?
#
loop_
_entity_poly.entity_id
_entity_poly.type
_entity_poly.pdbx_seq_one_letter_code
_entity_poly.pdbx_strand_id
1 'polypeptide(L)' 'MLEHFADAYAAVGPPPGYTFPALAPSERIDYIFLSPELTPLGARVMDSWASDHRPVVVQVRLAP' A
#
# COMPACT_ATOMS: atom_id res chain seq x y z
N MET A 1 -11.62 4.25 -22.66
CA MET A 1 -10.22 4.24 -22.19
C MET A 1 -10.19 3.28 -21.02
N LEU A 2 -9.35 2.24 -21.02
CA LEU A 2 -9.22 1.39 -19.85
C LEU A 2 -8.40 2.18 -18.82
N GLU A 3 -9.00 2.47 -17.68
CA GLU A 3 -8.31 3.14 -16.58
C GLU A 3 -7.25 2.16 -16.02
N HIS A 4 -5.97 2.55 -16.13
CA HIS A 4 -4.87 1.78 -15.55
C HIS A 4 -4.64 2.24 -14.11
N PHE A 5 -4.99 1.38 -13.17
CA PHE A 5 -4.66 1.56 -11.76
C PHE A 5 -3.42 0.74 -11.40
N ALA A 6 -2.44 1.36 -10.73
CA ALA A 6 -1.19 0.72 -10.33
C ALA A 6 -1.13 0.54 -8.81
N ASP A 7 -0.63 -0.61 -8.35
CA ASP A 7 -0.42 -0.89 -6.92
C ASP A 7 0.66 0.03 -6.34
N ALA A 8 0.24 0.94 -5.46
CA ALA A 8 1.10 1.97 -4.91
C ALA A 8 2.18 1.42 -3.98
N TYR A 9 1.87 0.36 -3.23
CA TYR A 9 2.83 -0.24 -2.31
C TYR A 9 3.90 -0.98 -3.09
N ALA A 10 3.52 -1.73 -4.12
CA ALA A 10 4.48 -2.44 -4.97
C ALA A 10 5.45 -1.47 -5.69
N ALA A 11 5.03 -0.25 -5.98
CA ALA A 11 5.84 0.74 -6.67
C ALA A 11 6.98 1.33 -5.80
N VAL A 12 6.75 1.55 -4.50
CA VAL A 12 7.68 2.33 -3.64
C VAL A 12 7.85 1.80 -2.21
N GLY A 13 7.10 0.79 -1.81
CA GLY A 13 7.13 0.20 -0.47
C GLY A 13 8.15 -0.94 -0.34
N PRO A 14 8.67 -1.19 0.86
CA PRO A 14 9.58 -2.31 1.10
C PRO A 14 8.84 -3.66 1.04
N PRO A 15 9.35 -4.67 0.30
CA PRO A 15 8.77 -6.01 0.33
C PRO A 15 8.94 -6.66 1.72
N PRO A 16 8.07 -7.61 2.13
CA PRO A 16 6.97 -8.19 1.36
C PRO A 16 5.65 -7.39 1.45
N GLY A 17 5.56 -6.41 2.36
CA GLY A 17 4.34 -5.61 2.55
C GLY A 17 3.17 -6.39 3.12
N TYR A 18 3.42 -7.43 3.92
CA TYR A 18 2.35 -8.21 4.55
C TYR A 18 1.56 -7.38 5.55
N THR A 19 0.25 -7.54 5.50
CA THR A 19 -0.72 -6.80 6.31
C THR A 19 -1.53 -7.72 7.20
N PHE A 20 -1.62 -9.01 6.88
CA PHE A 20 -2.41 -9.99 7.62
C PHE A 20 -1.65 -11.30 7.85
N PRO A 21 -1.89 -12.00 8.98
CA PRO A 21 -2.50 -11.49 10.21
C PRO A 21 -1.56 -10.50 10.92
N ALA A 22 -2.10 -9.51 11.63
CA ALA A 22 -1.31 -8.41 12.18
C ALA A 22 -0.19 -8.86 13.15
N LEU A 23 -0.44 -9.93 13.92
CA LEU A 23 0.53 -10.48 14.87
C LEU A 23 1.63 -11.34 14.23
N ALA A 24 1.36 -11.95 13.08
CA ALA A 24 2.30 -12.82 12.37
C ALA A 24 2.12 -12.68 10.85
N PRO A 25 2.50 -11.52 10.27
CA PRO A 25 2.13 -11.22 8.89
C PRO A 25 2.76 -12.19 7.90
N SER A 26 1.91 -12.79 7.06
CA SER A 26 2.30 -13.73 6.01
C SER A 26 1.63 -13.44 4.67
N GLU A 27 0.62 -12.57 4.67
CA GLU A 27 -0.22 -12.28 3.52
C GLU A 27 -0.36 -10.77 3.32
N ARG A 28 -0.44 -10.35 2.06
CA ARG A 28 -0.75 -8.97 1.67
C ARG A 28 -2.12 -8.97 1.02
N ILE A 29 -3.12 -8.53 1.77
CA ILE A 29 -4.52 -8.52 1.33
C ILE A 29 -5.14 -7.12 1.35
N ASP A 30 -4.39 -6.11 1.80
CA ASP A 30 -4.79 -4.70 1.78
C ASP A 30 -3.96 -3.94 0.74
N TYR A 31 -4.65 -3.25 -0.17
CA TYR A 31 -4.05 -2.59 -1.33
C TYR A 31 -4.57 -1.17 -1.49
N ILE A 32 -3.70 -0.28 -1.98
CA ILE A 32 -4.06 1.05 -2.45
C ILE A 32 -3.58 1.14 -3.90
N PHE A 33 -4.51 1.33 -4.82
CA PHE A 33 -4.18 1.53 -6.23
C PHE A 33 -4.34 2.99 -6.63
N LEU A 34 -3.42 3.50 -7.45
CA LEU A 34 -3.40 4.87 -7.91
C LEU A 34 -3.68 4.94 -9.40
N SER A 35 -4.47 5.94 -9.80
CA SER A 35 -4.61 6.35 -11.20
C SER A 35 -3.37 7.16 -11.64
N PRO A 36 -3.16 7.37 -12.95
CA PRO A 36 -1.96 8.05 -13.48
C PRO A 36 -1.78 9.49 -12.97
N GLU A 37 -2.85 10.14 -12.49
CA GLU A 37 -2.81 11.48 -11.94
C GLU A 37 -2.15 11.54 -10.55
N LEU A 38 -1.80 10.42 -9.93
CA LEU A 38 -1.14 10.38 -8.62
C LEU A 38 0.21 9.67 -8.70
N THR A 39 1.26 10.34 -8.21
CA THR A 39 2.60 9.76 -8.06
C THR A 39 2.81 9.32 -6.61
N PRO A 40 3.13 8.04 -6.35
CA PRO A 40 3.50 7.59 -5.00
C PRO A 40 4.90 8.10 -4.64
N LEU A 41 5.04 8.68 -3.45
CA LEU A 41 6.31 9.17 -2.92
C LEU A 41 6.96 8.21 -1.92
N GLY A 42 6.15 7.40 -1.26
CA GLY A 42 6.60 6.39 -0.31
C GLY A 42 5.42 5.59 0.24
N ALA A 43 5.68 4.35 0.63
CA ALA A 43 4.68 3.47 1.20
C ALA A 43 5.25 2.68 2.38
N ARG A 44 4.42 2.39 3.38
CA ARG A 44 4.78 1.55 4.53
C ARG A 44 3.57 0.80 5.08
N VAL A 45 3.82 -0.39 5.61
CA VAL A 45 2.88 -1.07 6.50
C VAL A 45 3.23 -0.66 7.93
N MET A 46 2.26 -0.14 8.67
CA MET A 46 2.46 0.24 10.07
C MET A 46 2.40 -0.98 10.97
N ASP A 47 3.37 -1.15 11.87
CA ASP A 47 3.32 -2.18 12.90
C ASP A 47 2.31 -1.75 13.98
N SER A 48 1.12 -2.35 13.94
CA SER A 48 0.00 -2.04 14.82
C SER A 48 -0.86 -3.27 15.02
N TRP A 49 -1.39 -3.44 16.24
CA TRP A 49 -2.30 -4.52 16.61
C TRP A 49 -3.71 -4.00 16.93
N ALA A 50 -4.03 -2.78 16.49
CA ALA A 50 -5.35 -2.18 16.68
C ALA A 50 -6.45 -2.85 15.83
N SER A 51 -6.06 -3.74 14.92
CA SER A 51 -6.90 -4.57 14.07
C SER A 51 -6.18 -5.91 13.83
N ASP A 52 -6.88 -6.90 13.31
CA ASP A 52 -6.29 -8.14 12.77
C ASP A 52 -5.52 -7.91 11.46
N HIS A 53 -5.64 -6.72 10.88
CA HIS A 53 -4.83 -6.22 9.76
C HIS A 53 -3.92 -5.06 10.18
N ARG A 54 -2.75 -4.95 9.56
CA ARG A 54 -1.83 -3.81 9.69
C ARG A 54 -2.19 -2.71 8.67
N PRO A 55 -2.26 -1.43 9.08
CA PRO A 55 -2.55 -0.34 8.16
C PRO A 55 -1.48 -0.17 7.06
N VAL A 56 -1.92 -0.02 5.82
CA VAL A 56 -1.07 0.42 4.70
C VAL A 56 -1.18 1.92 4.55
N VAL A 57 -0.05 2.62 4.52
CA VAL A 57 0.02 4.07 4.32
C VAL A 57 0.84 4.37 3.09
N VAL A 58 0.27 5.17 2.19
CA VAL A 58 0.95 5.66 0.98
C VAL A 58 0.92 7.19 1.00
N GLN A 59 2.08 7.80 0.84
CA GLN A 59 2.19 9.22 0.57
C GLN A 59 2.14 9.44 -0.94
N VAL A 60 1.28 10.35 -1.40
CA VAL A 60 1.11 10.65 -2.82
C VAL A 60 1.26 12.14 -3.10
N ARG A 61 1.59 12.46 -4.35
CA ARG A 61 1.56 13.81 -4.91
C ARG A 61 0.69 13.78 -6.17
N LEU A 62 -0.07 14.86 -6.40
CA LEU A 62 -0.75 15.06 -7.68
C LEU A 62 0.31 15.19 -8.80
N ALA A 63 0.16 14.40 -9.85
CA ALA A 63 1.01 14.47 -11.02
C ALA A 63 0.87 15.86 -11.68
N PRO A 64 1.96 16.40 -12.26
CA PRO A 64 1.92 17.67 -12.98
C PRO A 64 1.03 17.62 -14.23
#